data_AF-A0A7C7E286-F1
#
_entry.id   AF-A0A7C7E286-F1
#
_cell.length_a   1.000
_cell.length_b   1.000
_cell.length_c   1.000
_cell.angle_alpha   90.00
_cell.angle_beta   90.00
_cell.angle_gamma   90.00
#
_symmetry.space_group_name_H-M   'P 1'
#
loop_
_entity.id
_entity.type
_entity.pdbx_description
1 polymer ?
#
loop_
_entity_poly.entity_id
_entity_poly.type
_entity_poly.pdbx_seq_one_letter_code
_entity_poly.pdbx_strand_id
1 'polypeptide(L)'
;LWLSDDDARFSLPRVIADGRADAVHILFPDPWWKHDHQVRRLFSPPFVDLLAAKLRPGGLLHFKSDVPEYGEWVRYLVERHAAFAPHDPDLAARIGESAPTHREQWCQRHSKPVWAYYFARR
;
A
#
# COMPACT_ATOMS: atom_id res chain seq x y z
N LEU A 1 5.78 9.11 -17.88
CA LEU A 1 4.73 8.30 -17.24
C LEU A 1 4.81 6.90 -17.83
N TRP A 2 4.99 5.87 -16.99
CA TRP A 2 4.95 4.46 -17.41
C TRP A 2 3.63 3.86 -16.92
N LEU A 3 2.97 3.10 -17.78
CA LEU A 3 1.69 2.46 -17.49
C LEU A 3 1.84 0.98 -17.85
N SER A 4 1.29 0.12 -17.00
CA SER A 4 1.25 -1.32 -17.22
C SER A 4 -0.08 -1.87 -16.74
N ASP A 5 -0.58 -2.84 -17.48
CA ASP A 5 -1.76 -3.65 -17.21
C ASP A 5 -1.39 -5.04 -16.66
N ASP A 6 -0.11 -5.27 -16.35
CA ASP A 6 0.39 -6.53 -15.82
C ASP A 6 0.26 -6.59 -14.29
N ASP A 7 0.35 -7.80 -13.73
CA ASP A 7 0.37 -8.01 -12.30
C ASP A 7 1.63 -7.41 -11.67
N ALA A 8 1.43 -6.42 -10.80
CA ALA A 8 2.48 -5.70 -10.10
C ALA A 8 3.48 -6.62 -9.39
N ARG A 9 3.04 -7.80 -8.90
CA ARG A 9 3.91 -8.77 -8.21
C ARG A 9 4.99 -9.32 -9.13
N PHE A 10 4.71 -9.40 -10.43
CA PHE A 10 5.64 -9.92 -11.44
C PHE A 10 6.36 -8.81 -12.21
N SER A 11 5.69 -7.67 -12.43
CA SER A 11 6.26 -6.57 -13.21
C SER A 11 7.23 -5.70 -12.39
N LEU A 12 6.92 -5.40 -11.12
CA LEU A 12 7.77 -4.56 -10.25
C LEU A 12 9.23 -5.03 -10.19
N PRO A 13 9.55 -6.33 -10.00
CA PRO A 13 10.91 -6.83 -9.99
C PRO A 13 11.71 -6.54 -11.27
N ARG A 14 11.02 -6.48 -12.42
CA ARG A 14 11.62 -6.36 -13.75
C ARG A 14 11.80 -4.91 -14.18
N VAL A 15 10.95 -4.03 -13.70
CA VAL A 15 10.86 -2.64 -14.17
C VAL A 15 11.49 -1.64 -13.22
N ILE A 16 11.57 -1.96 -11.92
CA ILE A 16 12.16 -1.09 -10.90
C ILE A 16 13.32 -1.82 -10.23
N ALA A 17 14.52 -1.23 -10.31
CA ALA A 17 15.68 -1.71 -9.55
C ALA A 17 15.48 -1.52 -8.04
N ASP A 18 16.15 -2.35 -7.24
CA ASP A 18 16.06 -2.28 -5.79
C ASP A 18 16.57 -0.93 -5.25
N GLY A 19 15.91 -0.41 -4.21
CA GLY A 19 16.26 0.86 -3.59
C GLY A 19 16.08 2.09 -4.49
N ARG A 20 15.26 2.01 -5.55
CA ARG A 20 15.05 3.11 -6.50
C ARG A 20 13.71 3.84 -6.33
N ALA A 21 12.73 3.24 -5.65
CA ALA A 21 11.44 3.88 -5.45
C ALA A 21 11.49 4.83 -4.24
N ASP A 22 11.08 6.08 -4.44
CA ASP A 22 10.89 7.08 -3.37
C ASP A 22 9.62 6.81 -2.56
N ALA A 23 8.54 6.43 -3.24
CA ALA A 23 7.26 6.14 -2.63
C ALA A 23 6.51 5.07 -3.42
N VAL A 24 5.71 4.26 -2.72
CA VAL A 24 4.76 3.31 -3.28
C VAL A 24 3.37 3.61 -2.72
N HIS A 25 2.41 3.83 -3.62
CA HIS A 25 1.03 4.12 -3.26
C HIS A 25 0.16 2.93 -3.66
N ILE A 26 -0.53 2.32 -2.71
CA ILE A 26 -1.49 1.24 -2.95
C ILE A 26 -2.83 1.68 -2.41
N LEU A 27 -3.73 2.05 -3.32
CA LEU A 27 -4.99 2.72 -3.00
C LEU A 27 -6.15 1.80 -3.37
N PHE A 28 -6.93 1.39 -2.37
CA PHE A 28 -8.13 0.55 -2.51
C PHE A 28 -7.89 -0.76 -3.30
N PRO A 29 -6.88 -1.57 -2.93
CA PRO A 29 -6.71 -2.88 -3.56
C PRO A 29 -7.91 -3.78 -3.23
N ASP A 30 -8.23 -4.71 -4.13
CA ASP A 30 -9.37 -5.59 -3.97
C ASP A 30 -9.32 -6.36 -2.64
N PRO A 31 -10.36 -6.23 -1.78
CA PRO A 31 -10.35 -6.79 -0.44
C PRO A 31 -10.61 -8.30 -0.42
N TRP A 32 -11.20 -8.85 -1.50
CA TRP A 32 -11.60 -10.24 -1.63
C TRP A 32 -12.41 -10.76 -0.43
N TRP A 33 -13.70 -10.41 -0.40
CA TRP A 33 -14.61 -10.62 0.73
C TRP A 33 -14.81 -12.08 1.16
N LYS A 34 -14.77 -13.02 0.22
CA LYS A 34 -14.94 -14.45 0.51
C LYS A 34 -13.64 -15.00 1.08
N HIS A 35 -13.73 -15.81 2.15
CA HIS A 35 -12.57 -16.42 2.81
C HIS A 35 -11.63 -17.11 1.81
N ASP A 36 -12.19 -17.93 0.89
CA ASP A 36 -11.42 -18.65 -0.13
C ASP A 36 -10.70 -17.73 -1.13
N HIS A 37 -11.11 -16.47 -1.22
CA HIS A 37 -10.50 -15.49 -2.11
C HIS A 37 -9.46 -14.62 -1.41
N GLN A 38 -9.32 -14.70 -0.08
CA GLN A 38 -8.34 -13.88 0.65
C GLN A 38 -6.90 -14.18 0.22
N VAL A 39 -6.62 -15.40 -0.27
CA VAL A 39 -5.33 -15.78 -0.89
C VAL A 39 -4.96 -14.95 -2.12
N ARG A 40 -5.95 -14.28 -2.73
CA ARG A 40 -5.77 -13.40 -3.90
C ARG A 40 -5.47 -11.96 -3.53
N ARG A 41 -5.54 -11.60 -2.23
CA ARG A 41 -5.16 -10.27 -1.75
C ARG A 41 -3.74 -9.96 -2.20
N LEU A 42 -3.54 -8.70 -2.57
CA LEU A 42 -2.22 -8.22 -3.00
C LEU A 42 -1.19 -8.36 -1.88
N PHE A 43 -1.57 -7.94 -0.68
CA PHE A 43 -0.72 -7.99 0.50
C PHE A 43 -0.60 -9.40 1.06
N SER A 44 0.63 -9.89 1.01
CA SER A 44 1.16 -11.10 1.62
C SER A 44 2.58 -10.82 2.12
N PRO A 45 3.17 -11.64 3.02
CA PRO A 45 4.54 -11.42 3.47
C PRO A 45 5.56 -11.26 2.32
N PRO A 46 5.56 -12.12 1.27
CA PRO A 46 6.47 -11.94 0.13
C PRO A 46 6.28 -10.62 -0.63
N PHE A 47 5.05 -10.10 -0.67
CA PHE A 47 4.80 -8.81 -1.30
C PHE A 47 5.36 -7.66 -0.45
N VAL A 48 5.31 -7.75 0.88
CA VAL A 48 5.95 -6.77 1.77
C VAL A 48 7.48 -6.80 1.61
N ASP A 49 8.08 -8.00 1.47
CA ASP A 49 9.50 -8.16 1.17
C ASP A 49 9.88 -7.45 -0.14
N LEU A 50 9.07 -7.65 -1.19
CA LEU A 50 9.24 -6.98 -2.48
C LEU A 50 9.18 -5.45 -2.33
N LEU A 51 8.18 -4.91 -1.62
CA LEU A 51 8.07 -3.47 -1.38
C LEU A 51 9.30 -2.94 -0.62
N ALA A 52 9.78 -3.68 0.39
CA ALA A 52 10.95 -3.32 1.18
C ALA A 52 12.24 -3.30 0.35
N ALA A 53 12.36 -4.17 -0.65
CA ALA A 53 13.49 -4.21 -1.57
C ALA A 53 13.44 -3.06 -2.60
N LYS A 54 12.26 -2.70 -3.09
CA LYS A 54 12.11 -1.65 -4.11
C LYS A 54 12.22 -0.24 -3.55
N LEU A 55 11.75 -0.01 -2.33
CA LEU A 55 11.86 1.28 -1.67
C LEU A 55 13.30 1.58 -1.25
N ARG A 56 13.75 2.81 -1.49
CA ARG A 56 15.01 3.29 -0.90
C ARG A 56 14.88 3.46 0.61
N PRO A 57 15.98 3.47 1.39
CA PRO A 57 15.96 3.92 2.77
C PRO A 57 15.32 5.30 2.91
N GLY A 58 14.39 5.44 3.85
CA GLY A 58 13.54 6.62 4.05
C GLY A 58 12.37 6.75 3.06
N GLY A 59 12.23 5.85 2.09
CA GLY A 59 11.11 5.81 1.15
C GLY A 59 9.78 5.47 1.82
N LEU A 60 8.67 5.83 1.18
CA LEU A 60 7.34 5.78 1.79
C LEU A 60 6.46 4.67 1.19
N LEU A 61 5.79 3.92 2.06
CA LEU A 61 4.65 3.10 1.68
C LEU A 61 3.37 3.80 2.16
N HIS A 62 2.50 4.15 1.22
CA HIS A 62 1.22 4.77 1.46
C HIS A 62 0.10 3.81 1.03
N PHE A 63 -0.70 3.38 1.99
CA PHE A 63 -1.80 2.44 1.77
C PHE A 63 -3.14 3.06 2.18
N LYS A 64 -4.17 2.86 1.36
CA LYS A 64 -5.56 3.23 1.68
C LYS A 64 -6.52 2.08 1.40
N SER A 65 -7.51 1.91 2.26
CA SER A 65 -8.61 0.95 2.10
C SER A 65 -9.88 1.48 2.75
N ASP A 66 -11.04 1.10 2.24
CA ASP A 66 -12.36 1.28 2.88
C ASP A 66 -12.88 -0.02 3.51
N VAL A 67 -11.98 -0.96 3.76
CA VAL A 67 -12.26 -2.23 4.45
C VAL A 67 -11.39 -2.31 5.71
N PRO A 68 -11.97 -2.17 6.91
CA PRO A 68 -11.22 -2.05 8.16
C PRO A 68 -10.35 -3.27 8.42
N GLU A 69 -10.90 -4.47 8.28
CA GLU A 69 -10.20 -5.72 8.56
C GLU A 69 -9.02 -5.93 7.59
N TYR A 70 -9.18 -5.46 6.35
CA TYR A 70 -8.08 -5.51 5.39
C TYR A 70 -7.00 -4.48 5.71
N GLY A 71 -7.40 -3.27 6.11
CA GLY A 71 -6.48 -2.24 6.57
C GLY A 71 -5.63 -2.67 7.76
N GLU A 72 -6.27 -3.21 8.79
CA GLU A 72 -5.58 -3.74 9.98
C GLU A 72 -4.68 -4.93 9.65
N TRP A 73 -5.10 -5.83 8.74
CA TRP A 73 -4.24 -6.91 8.25
C TRP A 73 -2.97 -6.39 7.56
N VAL A 74 -3.11 -5.38 6.70
CA VAL A 74 -1.99 -4.76 6.00
C VAL A 74 -1.04 -4.09 6.99
N ARG A 75 -1.58 -3.30 7.92
CA ARG A 75 -0.79 -2.69 8.99
C ARG A 75 -0.02 -3.75 9.78
N TYR A 76 -0.70 -4.81 10.23
CA TYR A 76 -0.08 -5.89 10.97
C TYR A 76 1.10 -6.54 10.22
N LEU A 77 0.94 -6.81 8.92
CA LEU A 77 2.01 -7.40 8.10
C LEU A 77 3.22 -6.46 7.98
N VAL A 78 2.97 -5.17 7.69
CA VAL A 78 4.03 -4.20 7.45
C VAL A 78 4.78 -3.87 8.75
N GLU A 79 4.08 -3.66 9.87
CA GLU A 79 4.70 -3.34 11.17
C GLU A 79 5.58 -4.47 11.71
N ARG A 80 5.30 -5.73 11.32
CA ARG A 80 6.12 -6.89 11.70
C ARG A 80 7.35 -7.08 10.83
N HIS A 81 7.40 -6.44 9.67
CA HIS A 81 8.53 -6.58 8.78
C HIS A 81 9.67 -5.65 9.22
N ALA A 82 10.86 -6.21 9.50
CA ALA A 82 11.98 -5.47 10.10
C ALA A 82 12.45 -4.25 9.28
N ALA A 83 12.17 -4.24 7.98
CA ALA A 83 12.44 -3.11 7.09
C ALA A 83 11.62 -1.85 7.35
N PHE A 84 10.43 -1.93 7.95
CA PHE A 84 9.54 -0.79 8.04
C PHE A 84 9.48 -0.24 9.47
N ALA A 85 9.37 1.07 9.58
CA ALA A 85 8.93 1.71 10.81
C ALA A 85 7.43 1.44 11.04
N PRO A 86 6.94 1.51 12.30
CA PRO A 86 5.52 1.44 12.60
C PRO A 86 4.71 2.49 11.83
N HIS A 87 3.38 2.28 11.76
CA HIS A 87 2.52 3.27 11.13
C HIS A 87 2.68 4.65 11.79
N ASP A 88 2.91 5.67 10.98
CA ASP A 88 3.01 7.07 11.42
C ASP A 88 2.14 8.00 10.54
N PRO A 89 1.01 8.51 11.05
CA PRO A 89 0.16 9.47 10.35
C PRO A 89 0.86 10.76 9.91
N ASP A 90 1.91 11.20 10.60
CA ASP A 90 2.61 12.45 10.28
C ASP A 90 3.36 12.36 8.94
N LEU A 91 3.66 11.14 8.49
CA LEU A 91 4.22 10.89 7.15
C LEU A 91 3.28 11.29 6.01
N ALA A 92 1.98 11.49 6.27
CA ALA A 92 1.03 11.99 5.28
C ALA A 92 1.47 13.35 4.70
N ALA A 93 2.09 14.21 5.50
CA ALA A 93 2.60 15.51 5.05
C ALA A 93 3.71 15.36 4.00
N ARG A 94 4.48 14.27 4.04
CA ARG A 94 5.54 13.98 3.04
C ARG A 94 4.99 13.45 1.72
N ILE A 95 3.80 12.85 1.75
CA ILE A 95 3.08 12.47 0.53
C ILE A 95 2.50 13.71 -0.16
N GLY A 96 2.06 14.68 0.65
CA GLY A 96 1.48 15.94 0.16
C GLY A 96 0.01 15.79 -0.24
N GLU A 97 -0.56 16.92 -0.68
CA GLU A 97 -1.93 16.96 -1.16
C GLU A 97 -2.07 16.19 -2.49
N SER A 98 -3.14 15.40 -2.61
CA SER A 98 -3.46 14.66 -3.82
C SER A 98 -4.95 14.73 -4.11
N ALA A 99 -5.30 14.73 -5.40
CA ALA A 99 -6.70 14.63 -5.80
C ALA A 99 -7.28 13.29 -5.31
N PRO A 100 -8.51 13.28 -4.77
CA PRO A 100 -9.10 12.06 -4.26
C PRO A 100 -9.38 11.07 -5.40
N THR A 101 -9.05 9.80 -5.16
CA THR A 101 -9.39 8.71 -6.09
C THR A 101 -10.91 8.59 -6.27
N HIS A 102 -11.34 7.93 -7.35
CA HIS A 102 -12.77 7.65 -7.56
C HIS A 102 -13.40 6.91 -6.37
N ARG A 103 -12.67 5.96 -5.76
CA ARG A 103 -13.15 5.23 -4.58
C ARG A 103 -13.27 6.13 -3.36
N GLU A 104 -12.30 7.01 -3.10
CA GLU A 104 -12.39 7.99 -2.00
C GLU A 104 -13.59 8.92 -2.15
N GLN A 105 -13.82 9.43 -3.36
CA GLN A 105 -15.00 10.27 -3.63
C GLN A 105 -16.29 9.51 -3.38
N TRP A 106 -16.36 8.23 -3.79
CA TRP A 106 -17.50 7.38 -3.51
C TRP A 106 -17.70 7.19 -2.00
N CYS A 107 -16.62 6.92 -1.23
CA CYS A 107 -16.69 6.77 0.22
C CYS A 107 -17.20 8.05 0.90
N GLN A 108 -16.68 9.22 0.51
CA GLN A 108 -17.11 10.51 1.03
C GLN A 108 -18.61 10.75 0.80
N ARG A 109 -19.11 10.50 -0.42
CA ARG A 109 -20.53 10.68 -0.76
C ARG A 109 -21.46 9.76 0.03
N HIS A 110 -20.97 8.59 0.44
CA HIS A 110 -21.75 7.58 1.17
C HIS A 110 -21.42 7.53 2.66
N SER A 111 -20.70 8.53 3.18
CA SER A 111 -20.26 8.59 4.58
C SER A 111 -19.56 7.30 5.05
N LYS A 112 -18.77 6.69 4.16
CA LYS A 112 -17.96 5.52 4.48
C LYS A 112 -16.55 5.96 4.93
N PRO A 113 -16.04 5.41 6.04
CA PRO A 113 -14.68 5.69 6.49
C PRO A 113 -13.65 5.15 5.49
N VAL A 114 -12.50 5.82 5.45
CA VAL A 114 -11.29 5.38 4.73
C VAL A 114 -10.18 5.27 5.76
N TRP A 115 -9.52 4.12 5.78
CA TRP A 115 -8.34 3.86 6.61
C TRP A 115 -7.09 4.11 5.76
N ALA A 116 -6.27 5.05 6.21
CA ALA A 116 -5.00 5.40 5.57
C ALA A 116 -3.85 5.03 6.51
N TYR A 117 -2.87 4.29 5.99
CA TYR A 117 -1.68 3.89 6.72
C TYR A 117 -0.44 4.32 5.94
N TYR A 118 0.54 4.81 6.68
CA TYR A 118 1.81 5.32 6.15
C TYR A 118 2.96 4.68 6.90
N PHE A 119 3.97 4.22 6.16
CA PHE A 119 5.16 3.58 6.71
C PHE A 119 6.41 4.13 6.02
N ALA A 120 7.49 4.29 6.77
CA ALA A 120 8.80 4.61 6.22
C ALA A 120 9.67 3.35 6.15
N ARG A 121 10.39 3.18 5.04
CA ARG A 121 11.47 2.20 4.92
C ARG A 121 12.64 2.64 5.80
N ARG A 122 13.07 1.80 6.75
CA ARG A 122 14.29 1.96 7.53
C ARG A 122 15.52 1.85 6.66
#